data_AF-A0A8H4H0J0-F1
#
_entry.id   AF-A0A8H4H0J0-F1
#
_cell.length_a   1.000
_cell.length_b   1.000
_cell.length_c   1.000
_cell.angle_alpha   90.00
_cell.angle_beta   90.00
_cell.angle_gamma   90.00
#
_symmetry.space_group_name_H-M   'P 1'
#
loop_
_entity.id
_entity.type
_entity.pdbx_description
1 polymer ?
#
loop_
_entity_poly.entity_id
_entity_poly.type
_entity_poly.pdbx_seq_one_letter_code
_entity_poly.pdbx_strand_id
1 'polypeptide(L)'
;MGVSNSSISAFEALLGKHAWIAEVAGILPLSALIEFIDIPEKLHIFQLTGAVPLWSWPITPSGSRLLLSDQYTEQECYFDRYGKSMSLLALDGRYGDNYTLRNPETVRQCLATETPRVIRNLHVNMSRTDPGSRTWMVTEHVYSAKWTVFYGETAIVNSLLYRPLEHDGPQPSHFLARCLFMVLRTLILGQWALVIGAAALKGWDAYFTTFWITFCIFSHAYLIPPRIVMKGWMRYSAGIQVKRFTTRLSSRRALLNTIIALNPDTFSWLSKEKRQDRTKFDEKGMKWLDPILAPGPSRSEWEEATREAINEAAQQYPNDEALVMQMRQDKDENRLSSGWNFNFLHPTGIKNYWQRFIMDGIYVAAELRLEAKPSGRKLPVKI
;
A
#
# COMPACT_ATOMS: atom_id res chain seq x y z
N MET A 1 -33.01 -40.28 -19.08
CA MET A 1 -31.78 -39.51 -18.80
C MET A 1 -30.79 -40.45 -18.14
N GLY A 2 -29.92 -41.11 -18.93
CA GLY A 2 -28.85 -41.97 -18.42
C GLY A 2 -27.53 -41.27 -18.67
N VAL A 3 -26.89 -40.76 -17.62
CA VAL A 3 -25.55 -40.18 -17.71
C VAL A 3 -24.53 -41.33 -17.85
N SER A 4 -23.54 -41.10 -18.70
CA SER A 4 -22.57 -42.05 -19.24
C SER A 4 -21.82 -42.91 -18.20
N ASN A 5 -22.25 -44.15 -17.99
CA ASN A 5 -21.41 -45.18 -17.36
C ASN A 5 -20.18 -45.56 -18.21
N SER A 6 -20.19 -45.23 -19.51
CA SER A 6 -19.07 -45.53 -20.43
C SER A 6 -17.82 -44.71 -20.13
N SER A 7 -17.97 -43.45 -19.70
CA SER A 7 -16.84 -42.56 -19.43
C SER A 7 -16.13 -42.95 -18.13
N ILE A 8 -16.90 -43.32 -17.10
CA ILE A 8 -16.39 -43.75 -15.79
C ILE A 8 -15.71 -45.11 -15.92
N SER A 9 -16.34 -46.08 -16.59
CA SER A 9 -15.74 -47.39 -16.83
C SER A 9 -14.50 -47.34 -17.73
N ALA A 10 -14.48 -46.45 -18.74
CA ALA A 10 -13.29 -46.22 -19.56
C ALA A 10 -12.14 -45.58 -18.76
N PHE A 11 -12.46 -44.67 -17.84
CA PHE A 11 -11.48 -44.05 -16.94
C PHE A 11 -10.96 -45.04 -15.89
N GLU A 12 -11.82 -45.86 -15.29
CA GLU A 12 -11.43 -46.96 -14.38
C GLU A 12 -10.59 -48.02 -15.10
N ALA A 13 -10.92 -48.36 -16.34
CA ALA A 13 -10.12 -49.26 -17.16
C ALA A 13 -8.74 -48.66 -17.49
N LEU A 14 -8.66 -47.35 -17.73
CA LEU A 14 -7.39 -46.62 -17.90
C LEU A 14 -6.56 -46.60 -16.61
N LEU A 15 -7.19 -46.35 -15.46
CA LEU A 15 -6.55 -46.39 -14.14
C LEU A 15 -6.00 -47.78 -13.81
N GLY A 16 -6.79 -48.83 -14.09
CA GLY A 16 -6.38 -50.22 -13.88
C GLY A 16 -5.28 -50.67 -14.84
N LYS A 17 -5.27 -50.16 -16.08
CA LYS A 17 -4.26 -50.49 -17.10
C LYS A 17 -2.94 -49.74 -16.90
N HIS A 18 -2.99 -48.58 -16.25
CA HIS A 18 -1.84 -47.70 -16.07
C HIS A 18 -1.75 -47.22 -14.63
N ALA A 19 -1.12 -48.01 -13.76
CA ALA A 19 -0.93 -47.70 -12.34
C ALA A 19 -0.32 -46.30 -12.08
N TRP A 20 0.50 -45.79 -13.01
CA TRP A 20 1.08 -44.44 -12.93
C TRP A 20 0.03 -43.32 -13.02
N ILE A 21 -1.14 -43.55 -13.64
CA ILE A 21 -2.23 -42.56 -13.72
C ILE A 21 -2.84 -42.33 -12.34
N ALA A 22 -2.97 -43.37 -11.51
CA ALA A 22 -3.44 -43.24 -10.13
C ALA A 22 -2.41 -42.49 -9.26
N GLU A 23 -1.11 -42.71 -9.49
CA GLU A 23 -0.03 -41.98 -8.81
C GLU A 23 0.03 -40.51 -9.23
N VAL A 24 -0.09 -40.21 -10.53
CA VAL A 24 -0.17 -38.84 -11.07
C VAL A 24 -1.45 -38.14 -10.59
N ALA A 25 -2.57 -38.84 -10.49
CA ALA A 25 -3.81 -38.33 -9.90
C ALA A 25 -3.67 -38.04 -8.39
N GLY A 26 -2.73 -38.68 -7.69
CA GLY A 26 -2.34 -38.34 -6.31
C GLY A 26 -1.43 -37.10 -6.20
N ILE A 27 -0.62 -36.81 -7.24
CA ILE A 27 0.30 -35.65 -7.30
C ILE A 27 -0.40 -34.39 -7.84
N LEU A 28 -1.40 -34.53 -8.70
CA LEU A 28 -2.19 -33.42 -9.24
C LEU A 28 -2.84 -32.53 -8.15
N PRO A 29 -3.45 -33.08 -7.08
CA PRO A 29 -3.89 -32.32 -5.92
C PRO A 29 -2.75 -31.55 -5.25
N LEU A 30 -1.52 -32.09 -5.26
CA LEU A 30 -0.33 -31.42 -4.73
C LEU A 30 0.05 -30.19 -5.57
N SER A 31 -0.14 -30.24 -6.90
CA SER A 31 0.04 -29.07 -7.77
C SER A 31 -1.06 -28.01 -7.62
N ALA A 32 -2.27 -28.40 -7.20
CA ALA A 32 -3.31 -27.49 -6.76
C ALA A 32 -3.02 -26.94 -5.34
N LEU A 33 -2.40 -27.73 -4.46
CA LEU A 33 -1.86 -27.32 -3.15
C LEU A 33 -0.57 -26.50 -3.25
N ILE A 34 -0.05 -26.22 -4.44
CA ILE A 34 1.08 -25.29 -4.65
C ILE A 34 0.59 -23.84 -4.83
N GLU A 35 -0.73 -23.60 -4.93
CA GLU A 35 -1.32 -22.26 -4.81
C GLU A 35 -1.07 -21.57 -3.45
N PHE A 36 -0.47 -22.26 -2.47
CA PHE A 36 -0.04 -21.67 -1.19
C PHE A 36 1.07 -20.61 -1.33
N ILE A 37 1.74 -20.54 -2.47
CA ILE A 37 2.67 -19.45 -2.76
C ILE A 37 1.88 -18.31 -3.40
N ASP A 38 1.95 -17.10 -2.82
CA ASP A 38 1.52 -15.85 -3.45
C ASP A 38 2.31 -15.57 -4.74
N ILE A 39 2.01 -16.34 -5.80
CA ILE A 39 2.57 -16.21 -7.14
C ILE A 39 2.34 -14.80 -7.69
N PRO A 40 1.15 -14.18 -7.52
CA PRO A 40 0.93 -12.80 -7.94
C PRO A 40 1.95 -11.83 -7.37
N GLU A 41 2.17 -11.88 -6.05
CA GLU A 41 3.07 -10.95 -5.37
C GLU A 41 4.51 -11.12 -5.87
N LYS A 42 4.98 -12.37 -5.90
CA LYS A 42 6.35 -12.70 -6.33
C LYS A 42 6.61 -12.34 -7.78
N LEU A 43 5.66 -12.65 -8.66
CA LEU A 43 5.81 -12.36 -10.07
C LEU A 43 5.85 -10.86 -10.34
N HIS A 44 5.04 -10.09 -9.62
CA HIS A 44 5.07 -8.63 -9.69
C HIS A 44 6.42 -8.06 -9.27
N ILE A 45 7.01 -8.58 -8.17
CA ILE A 45 8.35 -8.18 -7.74
C ILE A 45 9.41 -8.56 -8.78
N PHE A 46 9.29 -9.71 -9.42
CA PHE A 46 10.20 -10.12 -10.48
C PHE A 46 10.09 -9.22 -11.72
N GLN A 47 8.87 -8.79 -12.07
CA GLN A 47 8.65 -7.80 -13.13
C GLN A 47 9.30 -6.46 -12.77
N LEU A 48 9.17 -6.00 -11.52
CA LEU A 48 9.75 -4.74 -11.05
C LEU A 48 11.28 -4.77 -10.95
N THR A 49 11.85 -5.90 -10.54
CA THR A 49 13.29 -6.03 -10.31
C THR A 49 14.05 -6.52 -11.54
N GLY A 50 13.36 -7.04 -12.56
CA GLY A 50 14.00 -7.71 -13.70
C GLY A 50 14.84 -8.93 -13.31
N ALA A 51 14.73 -9.40 -12.05
CA ALA A 51 15.55 -10.45 -11.49
C ALA A 51 14.66 -11.64 -11.14
N VAL A 52 15.04 -12.82 -11.64
CA VAL A 52 14.34 -14.08 -11.38
C VAL A 52 15.37 -15.10 -10.89
N PRO A 53 15.16 -15.76 -9.73
CA PRO A 53 15.99 -16.89 -9.35
C PRO A 53 15.72 -18.07 -10.29
N LEU A 54 16.75 -18.52 -11.00
CA LEU A 54 16.65 -19.59 -12.01
C LEU A 54 16.14 -20.93 -11.44
N TRP A 55 16.33 -21.17 -10.14
CA TRP A 55 16.01 -22.44 -9.46
C TRP A 55 14.62 -22.47 -8.80
N SER A 56 13.89 -21.35 -8.74
CA SER A 56 12.79 -21.18 -7.78
C SER A 56 11.40 -21.28 -8.42
N TRP A 57 11.08 -22.41 -9.04
CA TRP A 57 9.80 -22.57 -9.74
C TRP A 57 9.06 -23.83 -9.31
N PRO A 58 7.93 -23.64 -8.64
CA PRO A 58 6.76 -24.46 -8.85
C PRO A 58 5.69 -23.56 -9.47
N ILE A 59 5.71 -23.43 -10.80
CA ILE A 59 4.74 -22.60 -11.50
C ILE A 59 3.46 -23.40 -11.66
N THR A 60 2.39 -22.94 -11.03
CA THR A 60 1.06 -23.46 -11.29
C THR A 60 0.68 -23.26 -12.76
N PRO A 61 -0.20 -24.10 -13.34
CA PRO A 61 -0.71 -23.89 -14.71
C PRO A 61 -1.29 -22.48 -14.96
N SER A 62 -1.78 -21.79 -13.92
CA SER A 62 -2.22 -20.40 -13.97
C SER A 62 -1.05 -19.41 -14.07
N GLY A 63 0.02 -19.60 -13.31
CA GLY A 63 1.25 -18.79 -13.40
C GLY A 63 2.00 -18.97 -14.72
N SER A 64 1.96 -20.18 -15.31
CA SER A 64 2.60 -20.43 -16.60
C SER A 64 1.86 -19.72 -17.73
N ARG A 65 0.52 -19.69 -17.71
CA ARG A 65 -0.25 -18.88 -18.67
C ARG A 65 0.13 -17.40 -18.62
N LEU A 66 0.50 -16.89 -17.45
CA LEU A 66 0.96 -15.51 -17.29
C LEU A 66 2.34 -15.28 -17.91
N LEU A 67 3.30 -16.15 -17.58
CA LEU A 67 4.67 -16.10 -18.07
C LEU A 67 4.79 -16.40 -19.57
N LEU A 68 3.84 -17.17 -20.10
CA LEU A 68 3.78 -17.57 -21.50
C LEU A 68 2.92 -16.61 -22.35
N SER A 69 2.30 -15.60 -21.76
CA SER A 69 1.54 -14.62 -22.51
C SER A 69 2.48 -13.68 -23.28
N ASP A 70 2.21 -13.49 -24.57
CA ASP A 70 3.00 -12.58 -25.42
C ASP A 70 2.78 -11.09 -25.07
N GLN A 71 1.90 -10.80 -24.10
CA GLN A 71 1.61 -9.46 -23.58
C GLN A 71 2.73 -8.90 -22.68
N TYR A 72 3.90 -9.54 -22.67
CA TYR A 72 5.06 -9.15 -21.86
C TYR A 72 5.79 -7.90 -22.40
N THR A 73 5.48 -7.46 -23.62
CA THR A 73 6.07 -6.24 -24.21
C THR A 73 5.41 -4.94 -23.75
N GLU A 74 4.41 -4.99 -22.87
CA GLU A 74 3.77 -3.79 -22.33
C GLU A 74 4.62 -3.21 -21.17
N GLN A 75 4.72 -1.88 -21.11
CA GLN A 75 5.56 -1.14 -20.16
C GLN A 75 5.13 -1.30 -18.68
N GLU A 76 3.91 -1.80 -18.43
CA GLU A 76 3.33 -1.91 -17.08
C GLU A 76 3.39 -3.34 -16.53
N CYS A 77 3.68 -3.45 -15.21
CA CYS A 77 3.61 -4.70 -14.48
C CYS A 77 2.21 -5.31 -14.58
N TYR A 78 2.12 -6.64 -14.67
CA TYR A 78 0.86 -7.32 -15.03
C TYR A 78 -0.29 -7.03 -14.05
N PHE A 79 -0.01 -6.99 -12.74
CA PHE A 79 -1.05 -6.72 -11.74
C PHE A 79 -1.38 -5.25 -11.57
N ASP A 80 -0.59 -4.35 -12.14
CA ASP A 80 -0.89 -2.92 -12.19
C ASP A 80 -1.86 -2.58 -13.34
N ARG A 81 -2.02 -3.49 -14.32
CA ARG A 81 -2.95 -3.30 -15.43
C ARG A 81 -4.40 -3.23 -14.96
N TYR A 82 -5.19 -2.42 -15.67
CA TYR A 82 -6.60 -2.23 -15.39
C TYR A 82 -7.37 -3.57 -15.36
N GLY A 83 -8.14 -3.79 -14.28
CA GLY A 83 -8.95 -4.98 -14.08
C GLY A 83 -8.19 -6.22 -13.58
N LYS A 84 -6.87 -6.14 -13.37
CA LYS A 84 -6.06 -7.26 -12.84
C LYS A 84 -5.88 -7.22 -11.31
N SER A 85 -5.92 -6.03 -10.72
CA SER A 85 -5.99 -5.84 -9.27
C SER A 85 -7.08 -4.83 -8.93
N MET A 86 -7.46 -4.77 -7.65
CA MET A 86 -8.39 -3.75 -7.17
C MET A 86 -7.76 -2.38 -7.40
N SER A 87 -8.48 -1.45 -8.01
CA SER A 87 -7.99 -0.09 -8.20
C SER A 87 -7.83 0.62 -6.85
N LEU A 88 -6.86 1.53 -6.79
CA LEU A 88 -6.70 2.44 -5.66
C LEU A 88 -7.05 3.84 -6.13
N LEU A 89 -7.91 4.51 -5.36
CA LEU A 89 -8.24 5.92 -5.55
C LEU A 89 -7.24 6.76 -4.78
N ALA A 90 -6.56 7.67 -5.47
CA ALA A 90 -5.71 8.68 -4.87
C ALA A 90 -6.41 10.05 -4.88
N LEU A 91 -6.24 10.80 -3.79
CA LEU A 91 -6.73 12.16 -3.60
C LEU A 91 -5.54 13.08 -3.32
N ASP A 92 -5.37 14.12 -4.13
CA ASP A 92 -4.36 15.16 -3.93
C ASP A 92 -4.78 16.10 -2.79
N GLY A 93 -4.02 16.13 -1.69
CA GLY A 93 -4.28 17.01 -0.56
C GLY A 93 -4.15 18.50 -0.87
N ARG A 94 -3.57 18.89 -2.02
CA ARG A 94 -3.35 20.28 -2.42
C ARG A 94 -4.30 20.77 -3.51
N TYR A 95 -4.62 19.95 -4.50
CA TYR A 95 -5.47 20.36 -5.63
C TYR A 95 -6.87 19.76 -5.58
N GLY A 96 -7.08 18.79 -4.68
CA GLY A 96 -8.34 18.06 -4.55
C GLY A 96 -8.68 17.16 -5.73
N ASP A 97 -7.72 16.95 -6.64
CA ASP A 97 -7.91 16.08 -7.78
C ASP A 97 -7.96 14.63 -7.32
N ASN A 98 -8.89 13.87 -7.90
CA ASN A 98 -9.05 12.44 -7.65
C ASN A 98 -8.68 11.66 -8.92
N TYR A 99 -7.93 10.58 -8.75
CA TYR A 99 -7.55 9.74 -9.87
C TYR A 99 -7.32 8.31 -9.42
N THR A 100 -7.48 7.39 -10.36
CA THR A 100 -7.11 6.00 -10.17
C THR A 100 -5.60 5.86 -10.29
N LEU A 101 -4.96 5.24 -9.31
CA LEU A 101 -3.53 4.93 -9.39
C LEU A 101 -3.26 3.98 -10.56
N ARG A 102 -2.19 4.27 -11.30
CA ARG A 102 -1.72 3.42 -12.41
C ARG A 102 -1.00 2.16 -11.94
N ASN A 103 -0.44 2.19 -10.72
CA ASN A 103 0.37 1.12 -10.17
C ASN A 103 -0.11 0.63 -8.78
N PRO A 104 -1.40 0.25 -8.64
CA PRO A 104 -2.00 -0.04 -7.35
C PRO A 104 -1.32 -1.19 -6.61
N GLU A 105 -0.87 -2.24 -7.31
CA GLU A 105 -0.26 -3.40 -6.69
C GLU A 105 1.17 -3.11 -6.28
N THR A 106 1.93 -2.36 -7.08
CA THR A 106 3.25 -1.91 -6.63
C THR A 106 3.14 -1.08 -5.36
N VAL A 107 2.20 -0.14 -5.28
CA VAL A 107 2.01 0.66 -4.06
C VAL A 107 1.68 -0.23 -2.86
N ARG A 108 0.81 -1.25 -3.02
CA ARG A 108 0.55 -2.23 -1.95
C ARG A 108 1.80 -2.95 -1.50
N GLN A 109 2.62 -3.43 -2.43
CA GLN A 109 3.83 -4.17 -2.10
C GLN A 109 4.88 -3.29 -1.44
N CYS A 110 5.08 -2.07 -1.92
CA CYS A 110 5.91 -1.06 -1.25
C CYS A 110 5.47 -0.86 0.19
N LEU A 111 4.16 -0.72 0.44
CA LEU A 111 3.61 -0.60 1.80
C LEU A 111 3.73 -1.89 2.62
N ALA A 112 3.73 -3.06 2.00
CA ALA A 112 3.85 -4.37 2.64
C ALA A 112 5.29 -4.70 3.06
N THR A 113 6.30 -4.08 2.43
CA THR A 113 7.71 -4.28 2.80
C THR A 113 8.02 -3.80 4.21
N GLU A 114 7.34 -2.75 4.66
CA GLU A 114 7.52 -2.18 5.97
C GLU A 114 6.45 -2.71 6.91
N THR A 115 6.87 -3.43 7.94
CA THR A 115 5.99 -3.77 9.05
C THR A 115 5.52 -2.46 9.66
N PRO A 116 4.20 -2.20 9.73
CA PRO A 116 3.71 -0.98 10.35
C PRO A 116 4.26 -0.91 11.76
N ARG A 117 5.03 0.15 12.06
CA ARG A 117 5.38 0.41 13.45
C ARG A 117 4.11 0.84 14.15
N VAL A 118 3.54 -0.08 14.93
CA VAL A 118 2.49 0.25 15.89
C VAL A 118 3.16 1.13 16.91
N ILE A 119 2.87 2.41 16.84
CA ILE A 119 3.48 3.40 17.72
C ILE A 119 3.02 3.10 19.15
N ARG A 120 3.98 2.78 20.02
CA ARG A 120 3.90 3.02 21.47
C ARG A 120 5.09 3.90 21.84
N ASN A 121 4.74 5.11 22.30
CA ASN A 121 5.62 6.23 22.65
C ASN A 121 6.75 5.79 23.57
N LEU A 122 8.00 6.20 23.27
CA LEU A 122 9.07 6.49 24.22
C LEU A 122 10.34 7.01 23.48
N HIS A 123 10.59 8.31 23.63
CA HIS A 123 11.92 8.94 23.76
C HIS A 123 12.76 9.40 22.52
N VAL A 124 13.89 10.05 22.85
CA VAL A 124 14.39 11.37 22.42
C VAL A 124 15.51 11.35 21.34
N ASN A 125 15.57 12.46 20.57
CA ASN A 125 16.68 13.04 19.77
C ASN A 125 16.61 13.11 18.22
N MET A 126 16.99 14.32 17.74
CA MET A 126 17.61 14.77 16.46
C MET A 126 16.82 14.60 15.14
N SER A 127 16.74 15.50 14.14
CA SER A 127 17.31 16.81 13.68
C SER A 127 17.98 16.67 12.29
N ARG A 128 17.31 17.07 11.20
CA ARG A 128 17.80 17.87 10.04
C ARG A 128 16.77 17.89 8.89
N THR A 129 16.97 18.79 7.94
CA THR A 129 16.00 19.50 7.07
C THR A 129 16.21 19.22 5.58
N ASP A 130 15.17 18.98 4.77
CA ASP A 130 15.11 19.10 3.28
C ASP A 130 13.63 19.18 2.78
N PRO A 131 13.28 19.20 1.46
CA PRO A 131 12.43 20.18 0.76
C PRO A 131 10.90 19.92 0.84
N GLY A 132 10.09 20.81 0.26
CA GLY A 132 8.64 20.95 0.46
C GLY A 132 7.79 19.66 0.45
N SER A 133 7.24 19.34 1.62
CA SER A 133 6.36 18.20 1.87
C SER A 133 4.94 18.37 1.31
N ARG A 134 4.35 17.28 0.81
CA ARG A 134 2.94 17.16 0.41
C ARG A 134 2.28 15.97 1.08
N THR A 135 0.95 16.04 1.17
CA THR A 135 0.10 14.96 1.66
C THR A 135 -0.74 14.41 0.51
N TRP A 136 -0.69 13.09 0.34
CA TRP A 136 -1.49 12.34 -0.62
C TRP A 136 -2.29 11.28 0.14
N MET A 137 -3.55 11.08 -0.22
CA MET A 137 -4.38 10.04 0.38
C MET A 137 -4.68 8.97 -0.64
N VAL A 138 -4.59 7.71 -0.22
CA VAL A 138 -4.90 6.56 -1.06
C VAL A 138 -5.85 5.65 -0.30
N THR A 139 -6.94 5.27 -0.97
CA THR A 139 -7.97 4.39 -0.43
C THR A 139 -8.54 3.52 -1.55
N GLU A 140 -9.08 2.35 -1.23
CA GLU A 140 -9.78 1.51 -2.21
C GLU A 140 -11.04 2.22 -2.74
N HIS A 141 -11.74 2.92 -1.85
CA HIS A 141 -12.90 3.73 -2.17
C HIS A 141 -13.10 4.82 -1.11
N VAL A 142 -13.85 5.88 -1.45
CA VAL A 142 -14.11 7.01 -0.55
C VAL A 142 -14.81 6.58 0.76
N TYR A 143 -15.45 5.42 0.81
CA TYR A 143 -16.12 4.90 2.00
C TYR A 143 -15.31 3.84 2.77
N SER A 144 -14.04 3.60 2.41
CA SER A 144 -13.25 2.56 3.06
C SER A 144 -12.95 2.92 4.52
N ALA A 145 -12.86 1.90 5.36
CA ALA A 145 -12.39 2.03 6.74
C ALA A 145 -10.87 2.19 6.82
N LYS A 146 -10.13 1.85 5.75
CA LYS A 146 -8.66 1.89 5.72
C LYS A 146 -8.19 2.95 4.75
N TRP A 147 -7.49 3.95 5.28
CA TRP A 147 -6.90 5.04 4.50
C TRP A 147 -5.39 5.00 4.67
N THR A 148 -4.68 5.13 3.56
CA THR A 148 -3.23 5.30 3.57
C THR A 148 -2.91 6.74 3.23
N VAL A 149 -2.23 7.43 4.14
CA VAL A 149 -1.80 8.82 3.93
C VAL A 149 -0.29 8.81 3.69
N PHE A 150 0.12 9.25 2.50
CA PHE A 150 1.52 9.47 2.16
C PHE A 150 1.89 10.90 2.49
N TYR A 151 2.95 11.07 3.27
CA TYR A 151 3.52 12.36 3.61
C TYR A 151 4.99 12.35 3.23
N GLY A 152 5.44 13.32 2.45
CA GLY A 152 6.84 13.43 2.06
C GLY A 152 7.08 14.44 0.95
N GLU A 153 8.31 14.47 0.45
CA GLU A 153 8.67 15.34 -0.65
C GLU A 153 7.80 15.07 -1.88
N THR A 154 7.31 16.15 -2.52
CA THR A 154 6.43 16.06 -3.69
C THR A 154 7.00 15.13 -4.77
N ALA A 155 8.28 15.28 -5.12
CA ALA A 155 8.89 14.51 -6.19
C ALA A 155 8.94 13.01 -5.84
N ILE A 156 9.21 12.67 -4.58
CA ILE A 156 9.28 11.28 -4.10
C ILE A 156 7.89 10.65 -4.01
N VAL A 157 6.91 11.39 -3.47
CA VAL A 157 5.54 10.85 -3.37
C VAL A 157 4.92 10.74 -4.75
N ASN A 158 5.11 11.72 -5.63
CA ASN A 158 4.64 11.64 -7.01
C ASN A 158 5.37 10.53 -7.77
N SER A 159 6.67 10.33 -7.57
CA SER A 159 7.36 9.22 -8.22
C SER A 159 6.85 7.87 -7.72
N LEU A 160 6.45 7.74 -6.45
CA LEU A 160 5.83 6.50 -5.96
C LEU A 160 4.43 6.26 -6.56
N LEU A 161 3.59 7.29 -6.58
CA LEU A 161 2.17 7.18 -6.98
C LEU A 161 1.95 7.24 -8.49
N TYR A 162 2.88 7.87 -9.22
CA TYR A 162 2.75 8.12 -10.66
C TYR A 162 3.92 7.63 -11.48
N ARG A 163 5.01 7.06 -10.93
CA ARG A 163 5.98 6.38 -11.82
C ARG A 163 5.19 5.34 -12.61
N PRO A 164 5.13 5.42 -13.95
CA PRO A 164 5.13 4.18 -14.70
C PRO A 164 6.44 3.51 -14.27
N LEU A 165 6.34 2.34 -13.66
CA LEU A 165 7.50 1.64 -13.12
C LEU A 165 8.25 0.99 -14.27
N GLU A 166 8.74 1.86 -15.15
CA GLU A 166 9.68 1.53 -16.19
C GLU A 166 10.98 1.15 -15.49
N HIS A 167 11.61 0.11 -16.01
CA HIS A 167 12.88 -0.35 -15.50
C HIS A 167 13.94 0.75 -15.76
N ASP A 168 14.27 1.55 -14.74
CA ASP A 168 15.32 2.59 -14.81
C ASP A 168 16.76 2.01 -14.88
N GLY A 169 16.88 0.70 -15.08
CA GLY A 169 18.17 0.06 -15.34
C GLY A 169 18.50 0.13 -16.82
N PRO A 170 19.77 -0.11 -17.22
CA PRO A 170 20.06 -0.35 -18.63
C PRO A 170 19.13 -1.44 -19.12
N GLN A 171 18.26 -1.12 -20.08
CA GLN A 171 17.33 -2.11 -20.60
C GLN A 171 18.16 -3.31 -21.05
N PRO A 172 17.95 -4.51 -20.48
CA PRO A 172 18.63 -5.68 -21.00
C PRO A 172 18.30 -5.74 -22.49
N SER A 173 19.31 -6.00 -23.32
CA SER A 173 19.08 -6.03 -24.77
C SER A 173 17.87 -6.94 -25.04
N HIS A 174 16.94 -6.52 -25.91
CA HIS A 174 15.73 -7.30 -26.19
C HIS A 174 16.05 -8.77 -26.49
N PHE A 175 17.21 -9.01 -27.10
CA PHE A 175 17.79 -10.33 -27.31
C PHE A 175 18.11 -11.07 -26.01
N LEU A 176 18.86 -10.45 -25.08
CA LEU A 176 19.20 -11.05 -23.79
C LEU A 176 17.96 -11.34 -22.94
N ALA A 177 17.01 -10.41 -22.88
CA ALA A 177 15.74 -10.62 -22.21
C ALA A 177 15.00 -11.82 -22.82
N ARG A 178 14.87 -11.87 -24.15
CA ARG A 178 14.24 -12.99 -24.87
C ARG A 178 14.96 -14.31 -24.63
N CYS A 179 16.30 -14.31 -24.60
CA CYS A 179 17.10 -15.48 -24.25
C CYS A 179 16.84 -15.93 -22.81
N LEU A 180 16.83 -15.03 -21.84
CA LEU A 180 16.52 -15.33 -20.44
C LEU A 180 15.11 -15.89 -20.30
N PHE A 181 14.11 -15.32 -20.97
CA PHE A 181 12.74 -15.85 -21.00
C PHE A 181 12.64 -17.21 -21.67
N MET A 182 13.39 -17.45 -22.75
CA MET A 182 13.42 -18.75 -23.42
C MET A 182 14.11 -19.81 -22.55
N VAL A 183 15.24 -19.48 -21.94
CA VAL A 183 15.92 -20.34 -20.95
C VAL A 183 14.96 -20.64 -19.82
N LEU A 184 14.29 -19.63 -19.30
CA LEU A 184 13.33 -19.77 -18.24
C LEU A 184 12.16 -20.69 -18.65
N ARG A 185 11.55 -20.45 -19.81
CA ARG A 185 10.49 -21.28 -20.38
C ARG A 185 10.93 -22.73 -20.54
N THR A 186 12.16 -22.96 -21.00
CA THR A 186 12.76 -24.30 -21.13
C THR A 186 13.00 -24.93 -19.76
N LEU A 187 13.47 -24.19 -18.75
CA LEU A 187 13.64 -24.70 -17.39
C LEU A 187 12.29 -25.13 -16.78
N ILE A 188 11.25 -24.32 -16.98
CA ILE A 188 9.89 -24.59 -16.49
C ILE A 188 9.31 -25.83 -17.17
N LEU A 189 9.35 -25.88 -18.51
CA LEU A 189 8.90 -27.04 -19.27
C LEU A 189 9.72 -28.29 -18.93
N GLY A 190 11.02 -28.12 -18.71
CA GLY A 190 11.94 -29.15 -18.27
C GLY A 190 11.59 -29.71 -16.89
N GLN A 191 11.20 -28.87 -15.94
CA GLN A 191 10.72 -29.33 -14.63
C GLN A 191 9.47 -30.19 -14.77
N TRP A 192 8.50 -29.78 -15.58
CA TRP A 192 7.30 -30.58 -15.84
C TRP A 192 7.62 -31.90 -16.56
N ALA A 193 8.51 -31.87 -17.55
CA ALA A 193 8.98 -33.08 -18.23
C ALA A 193 9.71 -34.04 -17.27
N LEU A 194 10.51 -33.52 -16.34
CA LEU A 194 11.18 -34.30 -15.30
C LEU A 194 10.18 -34.90 -14.32
N VAL A 195 9.16 -34.15 -13.89
CA VAL A 195 8.10 -34.66 -13.00
C VAL A 195 7.30 -35.76 -13.70
N ILE A 196 6.91 -35.56 -14.96
CA ILE A 196 6.19 -36.56 -15.76
C ILE A 196 7.05 -37.80 -16.00
N GLY A 197 8.33 -37.60 -16.36
CA GLY A 197 9.29 -38.69 -16.56
C GLY A 197 9.55 -39.49 -15.28
N ALA A 198 9.72 -38.81 -14.15
CA ALA A 198 9.88 -39.43 -12.84
C ALA A 198 8.65 -40.26 -12.44
N ALA A 199 7.44 -39.72 -12.66
CA ALA A 199 6.19 -40.44 -12.43
C ALA A 199 6.02 -41.64 -13.37
N ALA A 200 6.45 -41.54 -14.63
CA ALA A 200 6.34 -42.61 -15.61
C ALA A 200 7.34 -43.76 -15.38
N LEU A 201 8.54 -43.44 -14.86
CA LEU A 201 9.61 -44.43 -14.68
C LEU A 201 9.52 -45.23 -13.37
N LYS A 202 8.48 -45.02 -12.54
CA LYS A 202 8.24 -45.72 -11.25
C LYS A 202 9.44 -45.75 -10.28
N GLY A 203 10.49 -44.98 -10.54
CA GLY A 203 11.82 -45.20 -9.97
C GLY A 203 12.50 -43.95 -9.43
N TRP A 204 11.80 -42.82 -9.39
CA TRP A 204 12.28 -41.63 -8.70
C TRP A 204 11.30 -41.29 -7.59
N ASP A 205 11.79 -41.53 -6.38
CA ASP A 205 11.08 -41.48 -5.12
C ASP A 205 10.28 -40.18 -5.00
N ALA A 206 9.00 -40.27 -4.62
CA ALA A 206 8.17 -39.11 -4.32
C ALA A 206 8.89 -38.12 -3.37
N TYR A 207 9.87 -38.60 -2.59
CA TYR A 207 10.78 -37.81 -1.78
C TYR A 207 11.60 -36.78 -2.56
N PHE A 208 12.12 -37.06 -3.77
CA PHE A 208 12.91 -36.07 -4.52
C PHE A 208 12.04 -34.91 -5.01
N THR A 209 10.87 -35.23 -5.58
CA THR A 209 9.89 -34.23 -6.01
C THR A 209 9.39 -33.41 -4.81
N THR A 210 9.09 -34.09 -3.70
CA THR A 210 8.68 -33.43 -2.46
C THR A 210 9.79 -32.54 -1.92
N PHE A 211 11.04 -33.04 -1.87
CA PHE A 211 12.20 -32.27 -1.44
C PHE A 211 12.41 -31.03 -2.31
N TRP A 212 12.29 -31.14 -3.63
CA TRP A 212 12.45 -30.01 -4.54
C TRP A 212 11.34 -28.95 -4.35
N ILE A 213 10.09 -29.39 -4.17
CA ILE A 213 8.98 -28.50 -3.85
C ILE A 213 9.21 -27.82 -2.50
N THR A 214 9.57 -28.57 -1.46
CA THR A 214 9.89 -28.05 -0.13
C THR A 214 11.07 -27.07 -0.19
N PHE A 215 12.12 -27.37 -0.97
CA PHE A 215 13.27 -26.50 -1.18
C PHE A 215 12.86 -25.20 -1.88
N CYS A 216 12.01 -25.27 -2.92
CA CYS A 216 11.44 -24.09 -3.57
C CYS A 216 10.64 -23.23 -2.59
N ILE A 217 9.73 -23.85 -1.83
CA ILE A 217 8.93 -23.17 -0.81
C ILE A 217 9.84 -22.51 0.23
N PHE A 218 10.82 -23.26 0.75
CA PHE A 218 11.79 -22.78 1.73
C PHE A 218 12.63 -21.61 1.20
N SER A 219 13.17 -21.74 -0.02
CA SER A 219 13.96 -20.68 -0.65
C SER A 219 13.14 -19.40 -0.80
N HIS A 220 11.88 -19.51 -1.18
CA HIS A 220 11.01 -18.35 -1.33
C HIS A 220 10.54 -17.74 -0.01
N ALA A 221 10.29 -18.57 1.00
CA ALA A 221 9.84 -18.11 2.31
C ALA A 221 10.99 -17.47 3.12
N TYR A 222 12.20 -18.00 3.00
CA TYR A 222 13.31 -17.69 3.91
C TYR A 222 14.55 -17.12 3.23
N LEU A 223 14.94 -17.60 2.04
CA LEU A 223 16.19 -17.14 1.39
C LEU A 223 15.98 -15.86 0.59
N ILE A 224 14.85 -15.76 -0.12
CA ILE A 224 14.53 -14.61 -0.98
C ILE A 224 13.08 -14.15 -0.69
N PRO A 225 12.82 -13.61 0.51
CA PRO A 225 11.49 -13.12 0.82
C PRO A 225 11.14 -11.95 -0.12
N PRO A 226 9.93 -11.94 -0.71
CA PRO A 226 9.37 -10.84 -1.49
C PRO A 226 9.72 -9.45 -0.93
N ARG A 227 9.50 -9.27 0.37
CA ARG A 227 9.73 -8.02 1.09
C ARG A 227 11.18 -7.54 1.04
N ILE A 228 12.16 -8.45 1.10
CA ILE A 228 13.58 -8.08 1.05
C ILE A 228 13.94 -7.60 -0.36
N VAL A 229 13.47 -8.31 -1.39
CA VAL A 229 13.72 -7.94 -2.79
C VAL A 229 13.06 -6.60 -3.12
N MET A 230 11.79 -6.42 -2.75
CA MET A 230 11.09 -5.15 -2.95
C MET A 230 11.74 -4.01 -2.17
N LYS A 231 12.18 -4.23 -0.93
CA LYS A 231 12.90 -3.22 -0.14
C LYS A 231 14.24 -2.85 -0.77
N GLY A 232 14.95 -3.83 -1.33
CA GLY A 232 16.17 -3.61 -2.10
C GLY A 232 15.89 -2.76 -3.34
N TRP A 233 14.86 -3.11 -4.12
CA TRP A 233 14.44 -2.35 -5.28
C TRP A 233 14.03 -0.91 -4.94
N MET A 234 13.21 -0.71 -3.89
CA MET A 234 12.82 0.63 -3.45
C MET A 234 14.05 1.48 -3.11
N ARG A 235 15.02 0.91 -2.40
CA ARG A 235 16.22 1.63 -1.95
C ARG A 235 17.18 1.94 -3.10
N TYR A 236 17.49 0.94 -3.93
CA TYR A 236 18.57 1.03 -4.91
C TYR A 236 18.11 1.49 -6.29
N SER A 237 16.90 1.08 -6.71
CA SER A 237 16.35 1.42 -8.02
C SER A 237 15.44 2.64 -7.94
N ALA A 238 14.52 2.66 -6.97
CA ALA A 238 13.54 3.74 -6.88
C ALA A 238 14.05 4.97 -6.13
N GLY A 239 15.06 4.81 -5.25
CA GLY A 239 15.55 5.86 -4.35
C GLY A 239 14.55 6.25 -3.26
N ILE A 240 13.62 5.35 -2.92
CA ILE A 240 12.52 5.60 -2.00
C ILE A 240 12.77 4.89 -0.68
N GLN A 241 12.62 5.62 0.42
CA GLN A 241 12.56 5.05 1.76
C GLN A 241 11.19 5.35 2.38
N VAL A 242 10.44 4.29 2.66
CA VAL A 242 9.11 4.41 3.28
C VAL A 242 9.24 4.17 4.78
N LYS A 243 8.56 4.99 5.59
CA LYS A 243 8.28 4.70 7.00
C LYS A 243 6.78 4.59 7.16
N ARG A 244 6.31 3.46 7.68
CA ARG A 244 4.89 3.17 7.82
C ARG A 244 4.45 3.24 9.27
N PHE A 245 3.44 4.08 9.50
CA PHE A 245 2.74 4.22 10.77
C PHE A 245 1.29 3.76 10.61
N THR A 246 0.69 3.23 11.66
CA THR A 246 -0.71 2.82 11.65
C THR A 246 -1.35 3.21 12.96
N THR A 247 -2.48 3.90 12.86
CA THR A 247 -3.29 4.34 14.01
C THR A 247 -4.75 3.99 13.76
N ARG A 248 -5.52 3.85 14.86
CA ARG A 248 -6.97 3.67 14.82
C ARG A 248 -7.60 4.96 15.33
N LEU A 249 -8.60 5.42 14.60
CA LEU A 249 -9.34 6.65 14.91
C LEU A 249 -10.75 6.29 15.35
N SER A 250 -11.32 7.13 16.22
CA SER A 250 -12.64 6.89 16.79
C SER A 250 -13.77 6.97 15.75
N SER A 251 -13.59 7.79 14.71
CA SER A 251 -14.59 7.99 13.68
C SER A 251 -13.98 8.49 12.36
N ARG A 252 -14.80 8.50 11.31
CA ARG A 252 -14.45 9.15 10.04
C ARG A 252 -14.22 10.65 10.19
N ARG A 253 -14.93 11.32 11.10
CA ARG A 253 -14.69 12.75 11.38
C ARG A 253 -13.32 12.97 12.00
N ALA A 254 -12.93 12.12 12.97
CA ALA A 254 -11.59 12.16 13.55
C ALA A 254 -10.51 11.92 12.50
N LEU A 255 -10.73 10.99 11.56
CA LEU A 255 -9.85 10.78 10.42
C LEU A 255 -9.69 12.04 9.55
N LEU A 256 -10.78 12.67 9.14
CA LEU A 256 -10.70 13.88 8.32
C LEU A 256 -10.01 15.02 9.06
N ASN A 257 -10.33 15.24 10.34
CA ASN A 257 -9.65 16.23 11.17
C ASN A 257 -8.15 15.93 11.33
N THR A 258 -7.77 14.65 11.46
CA THR A 258 -6.37 14.22 11.49
C THR A 258 -5.65 14.59 10.21
N ILE A 259 -6.26 14.29 9.05
CA ILE A 259 -5.68 14.59 7.74
C ILE A 259 -5.58 16.10 7.54
N ILE A 260 -6.62 16.88 7.89
CA ILE A 260 -6.60 18.35 7.84
C ILE A 260 -5.44 18.89 8.69
N ALA A 261 -5.27 18.39 9.91
CA ALA A 261 -4.20 18.82 10.80
C ALA A 261 -2.80 18.39 10.31
N LEU A 262 -2.69 17.25 9.62
CA LEU A 262 -1.42 16.78 9.03
C LEU A 262 -1.07 17.45 7.70
N ASN A 263 -2.07 17.87 6.92
CA ASN A 263 -1.87 18.41 5.59
C ASN A 263 -1.15 19.78 5.66
N PRO A 264 0.07 19.90 5.12
CA PRO A 264 0.80 21.15 5.17
C PRO A 264 0.11 22.24 4.36
N ASP A 265 -0.72 21.87 3.37
CA ASP A 265 -1.42 22.77 2.47
C ASP A 265 -2.78 23.25 2.99
N THR A 266 -3.22 22.84 4.19
CA THR A 266 -4.50 23.26 4.81
C THR A 266 -4.62 24.78 4.97
N PHE A 267 -3.52 25.46 5.27
CA PHE A 267 -3.47 26.91 5.43
C PHE A 267 -2.63 27.53 4.32
N SER A 268 -3.02 28.71 3.83
CA SER A 268 -2.22 29.40 2.82
C SER A 268 -0.93 29.95 3.44
N TRP A 269 0.14 30.06 2.66
CA TRP A 269 1.43 30.55 3.16
C TRP A 269 1.65 32.02 2.79
N LEU A 270 1.79 32.90 3.79
CA LEU A 270 2.07 34.32 3.59
C LEU A 270 3.58 34.52 3.44
N SER A 271 4.04 34.52 2.19
CA SER A 271 5.48 34.60 1.86
C SER A 271 6.17 35.83 2.46
N LYS A 272 5.47 36.97 2.60
CA LYS A 272 6.03 38.20 3.16
C LYS A 272 6.32 38.09 4.67
N GLU A 273 5.46 37.37 5.39
CA GLU A 273 5.50 37.30 6.86
C GLU A 273 6.14 36.00 7.37
N LYS A 274 6.50 35.08 6.45
CA LYS A 274 7.01 33.74 6.74
C LYS A 274 6.14 32.97 7.76
N ARG A 275 4.82 33.18 7.70
CA ARG A 275 3.83 32.50 8.54
C ARG A 275 2.67 31.97 7.70
N GLN A 276 1.93 31.03 8.28
CA GLN A 276 0.68 30.54 7.71
C GLN A 276 -0.43 31.57 7.94
N ASP A 277 -1.23 31.83 6.91
CA ASP A 277 -2.51 32.50 7.07
C ASP A 277 -3.50 31.52 7.72
N ARG A 278 -3.79 31.76 8.99
CA ARG A 278 -4.70 30.95 9.80
C ARG A 278 -6.10 31.55 9.92
N THR A 279 -6.36 32.64 9.21
CA THR A 279 -7.67 33.31 9.20
C THR A 279 -8.72 32.47 8.48
N LYS A 280 -8.31 31.72 7.46
CA LYS A 280 -9.16 30.82 6.68
C LYS A 280 -8.38 29.61 6.21
N PHE A 281 -9.08 28.53 5.87
CA PHE A 281 -8.47 27.43 5.15
C PHE A 281 -8.15 27.81 3.70
N ASP A 282 -7.10 27.19 3.16
CA ASP A 282 -6.79 27.28 1.74
C ASP A 282 -7.82 26.49 0.94
N GLU A 283 -8.50 27.17 0.02
CA GLU A 283 -9.57 26.57 -0.80
C GLU A 283 -9.06 25.36 -1.59
N LYS A 284 -7.83 25.42 -2.12
CA LYS A 284 -7.24 24.31 -2.87
C LYS A 284 -6.86 23.17 -1.93
N GLY A 285 -6.22 23.50 -0.80
CA GLY A 285 -5.82 22.56 0.25
C GLY A 285 -6.98 21.80 0.92
N MET A 286 -8.23 22.27 0.76
CA MET A 286 -9.43 21.62 1.28
C MET A 286 -10.28 20.93 0.21
N LYS A 287 -10.03 21.15 -1.08
CA LYS A 287 -10.84 20.63 -2.19
C LYS A 287 -10.92 19.09 -2.22
N TRP A 288 -9.92 18.39 -1.67
CA TRP A 288 -9.94 16.92 -1.55
C TRP A 288 -11.08 16.38 -0.67
N LEU A 289 -11.66 17.23 0.19
CA LEU A 289 -12.81 16.87 1.01
C LEU A 289 -14.11 16.85 0.22
N ASP A 290 -14.23 17.58 -0.88
CA ASP A 290 -15.46 17.71 -1.66
C ASP A 290 -16.10 16.36 -2.06
N PRO A 291 -15.34 15.37 -2.59
CA PRO A 291 -15.91 14.06 -2.90
C PRO A 291 -16.29 13.22 -1.67
N ILE A 292 -15.82 13.60 -0.47
CA ILE A 292 -16.04 12.89 0.80
C ILE A 292 -17.21 13.50 1.57
N LEU A 293 -17.24 14.83 1.63
CA LEU A 293 -18.21 15.66 2.32
C LEU A 293 -18.55 16.82 1.40
N ALA A 294 -19.72 16.75 0.76
CA ALA A 294 -20.15 17.81 -0.14
C ALA A 294 -20.20 19.18 0.57
N PRO A 295 -19.88 20.29 -0.13
CA PRO A 295 -20.07 21.64 0.38
C PRO A 295 -21.50 21.85 0.88
N GLY A 296 -21.63 22.45 2.06
CA GLY A 296 -22.93 22.74 2.65
C GLY A 296 -22.82 23.41 4.02
N PRO A 297 -23.92 23.94 4.58
CA PRO A 297 -23.88 24.74 5.81
C PRO A 297 -23.25 24.00 7.01
N SER A 298 -23.61 22.73 7.19
CA SER A 298 -23.04 21.89 8.26
C SER A 298 -21.55 21.61 8.06
N ARG A 299 -21.08 21.51 6.80
CA ARG A 299 -19.65 21.37 6.50
C ARG A 299 -18.91 22.66 6.81
N SER A 300 -19.44 23.81 6.41
CA SER A 300 -18.82 25.11 6.69
C SER A 300 -18.73 25.39 8.19
N GLU A 301 -19.76 25.05 8.96
CA GLU A 301 -19.73 25.16 10.43
C GLU A 301 -18.65 24.26 11.05
N TRP A 302 -18.55 23.00 10.58
CA TRP A 302 -17.50 22.07 11.02
C TRP A 302 -16.08 22.53 10.63
N GLU A 303 -15.89 23.05 9.41
CA GLU A 303 -14.62 23.59 8.95
C GLU A 303 -14.19 24.76 9.83
N GLU A 304 -15.10 25.70 10.11
CA GLU A 304 -14.82 26.85 10.95
C GLU A 304 -14.46 26.42 12.39
N ALA A 305 -15.23 25.51 12.98
CA ALA A 305 -14.92 24.98 14.30
C ALA A 305 -13.55 24.25 14.33
N THR A 306 -13.23 23.51 13.26
CA THR A 306 -11.92 22.82 13.12
C THR A 306 -10.79 23.83 12.99
N ARG A 307 -10.99 24.92 12.24
CA ARG A 307 -10.01 25.99 12.06
C ARG A 307 -9.71 26.68 13.39
N GLU A 308 -10.75 27.06 14.13
CA GLU A 308 -10.63 27.68 15.45
C GLU A 308 -9.93 26.75 16.45
N ALA A 309 -10.31 25.46 16.48
CA ALA A 309 -9.68 24.48 17.35
C ALA A 309 -8.18 24.28 17.05
N ILE A 310 -7.79 24.23 15.77
CA ILE A 310 -6.37 24.15 15.38
C ILE A 310 -5.61 25.40 15.82
N ASN A 311 -6.22 26.58 15.66
CA ASN A 311 -5.61 27.85 16.04
C ASN A 311 -5.43 27.96 17.55
N GLU A 312 -6.46 27.59 18.31
CA GLU A 312 -6.43 27.62 19.76
C GLU A 312 -5.41 26.62 20.31
N ALA A 313 -5.39 25.37 19.79
CA ALA A 313 -4.39 24.38 20.16
C ALA A 313 -2.97 24.89 19.88
N ALA A 314 -2.74 25.57 18.76
CA ALA A 314 -1.42 26.11 18.45
C ALA A 314 -1.04 27.36 19.25
N GLN A 315 -2.00 28.05 19.88
CA GLN A 315 -1.74 29.15 20.81
C GLN A 315 -1.50 28.64 22.23
N GLN A 316 -2.29 27.66 22.66
CA GLN A 316 -2.24 27.09 23.99
C GLN A 316 -1.01 26.19 24.19
N TYR A 317 -0.61 25.45 23.15
CA TYR A 317 0.49 24.49 23.24
C TYR A 317 1.70 24.97 22.43
N PRO A 318 2.88 25.14 23.06
CA PRO A 318 4.07 25.65 22.38
C PRO A 318 4.63 24.67 21.34
N ASN A 319 4.32 23.38 21.47
CA ASN A 319 4.73 22.33 20.54
C ASN A 319 3.79 21.12 20.61
N ASP A 320 3.94 20.20 19.65
CA ASP A 320 3.12 18.96 19.60
C ASP A 320 3.30 18.10 20.86
N GLU A 321 4.46 18.16 21.54
CA GLU A 321 4.74 17.37 22.75
C GLU A 321 3.90 17.84 23.94
N ALA A 322 3.85 19.15 24.17
CA ALA A 322 3.00 19.76 25.18
C ALA A 322 1.52 19.45 24.94
N LEU A 323 1.08 19.52 23.67
CA LEU A 323 -0.28 19.18 23.28
C LEU A 323 -0.61 17.71 23.62
N VAL A 324 0.25 16.77 23.21
CA VAL A 324 0.03 15.34 23.46
C VAL A 324 0.09 15.00 24.95
N MET A 325 1.04 15.58 25.70
CA MET A 325 1.16 15.36 27.14
C MET A 325 -0.06 15.88 27.90
N GLN A 326 -0.50 17.11 27.60
CA GLN A 326 -1.67 17.69 28.25
C GLN A 326 -2.94 16.88 27.94
N MET A 327 -3.18 16.54 26.67
CA MET A 327 -4.38 15.79 26.28
C MET A 327 -4.44 14.36 26.83
N ARG A 328 -3.30 13.76 27.21
CA ARG A 328 -3.27 12.47 27.91
C ARG A 328 -3.66 12.59 29.38
N GLN A 329 -3.41 13.75 29.99
CA GLN A 329 -3.75 14.03 31.39
C GLN A 329 -5.20 14.50 31.53
N ASP A 330 -5.69 15.30 30.57
CA ASP A 330 -7.04 15.83 30.57
C ASP A 330 -8.08 14.76 30.19
N LYS A 331 -8.76 14.26 31.22
CA LYS A 331 -9.91 13.35 31.08
C LYS A 331 -11.20 14.05 30.68
N ASP A 332 -11.24 15.38 30.73
CA ASP A 332 -12.43 16.18 30.51
C ASP A 332 -12.62 16.61 29.05
N GLU A 333 -13.89 16.81 28.68
CA GLU A 333 -14.33 17.33 27.36
C GLU A 333 -13.99 18.82 27.16
N ASN A 334 -13.52 19.52 28.19
CA ASN A 334 -13.14 20.95 28.15
C ASN A 334 -11.69 21.16 27.69
N ARG A 335 -11.30 20.57 26.56
CA ARG A 335 -9.93 20.64 26.01
C ARG A 335 -9.62 21.94 25.25
N LEU A 336 -10.66 22.70 24.96
CA LEU A 336 -10.63 24.02 24.34
C LEU A 336 -11.32 25.02 25.27
N SER A 337 -11.17 26.29 24.94
CA SER A 337 -11.65 27.43 25.68
C SER A 337 -13.16 27.33 25.89
N SER A 338 -13.62 27.88 27.02
CA SER A 338 -15.04 28.02 27.29
C SER A 338 -15.77 28.80 26.19
N GLY A 339 -15.07 29.70 25.49
CA GLY A 339 -15.60 30.43 24.33
C GLY A 339 -15.84 29.54 23.12
N TRP A 340 -14.86 28.71 22.73
CA TRP A 340 -15.05 27.75 21.63
C TRP A 340 -16.15 26.75 21.97
N ASN A 341 -16.13 26.22 23.20
CA ASN A 341 -17.20 25.35 23.68
C ASN A 341 -18.54 26.08 23.63
N PHE A 342 -18.69 27.31 24.12
CA PHE A 342 -19.97 28.01 24.04
C PHE A 342 -20.46 28.22 22.60
N ASN A 343 -19.56 28.51 21.66
CA ASN A 343 -19.92 28.78 20.26
C ASN A 343 -20.37 27.52 19.51
N PHE A 344 -19.81 26.35 19.83
CA PHE A 344 -20.06 25.11 19.07
C PHE A 344 -20.73 23.99 19.90
N LEU A 345 -20.78 24.11 21.23
CA LEU A 345 -21.47 23.19 22.15
C LEU A 345 -22.93 23.62 22.26
N HIS A 346 -23.81 22.91 21.54
CA HIS A 346 -25.24 23.14 21.68
C HIS A 346 -25.76 22.43 22.95
N PRO A 347 -26.58 23.08 23.79
CA PRO A 347 -27.08 22.50 25.05
C PRO A 347 -27.91 21.21 24.89
N THR A 348 -28.34 20.88 23.67
CA THR A 348 -29.10 19.66 23.35
C THR A 348 -28.25 18.51 22.82
N GLY A 349 -26.92 18.67 22.69
CA GLY A 349 -25.97 17.60 22.32
C GLY A 349 -26.07 17.04 20.89
N ILE A 350 -27.14 17.33 20.14
CA ILE A 350 -27.44 16.67 18.86
C ILE A 350 -26.89 17.44 17.64
N LYS A 351 -26.78 18.78 17.72
CA LYS A 351 -26.53 19.61 16.55
C LYS A 351 -25.09 19.48 15.99
N ASN A 352 -24.10 19.25 16.86
CA ASN A 352 -22.67 19.22 16.51
C ASN A 352 -21.98 17.91 16.94
N TYR A 353 -22.53 16.77 16.51
CA TYR A 353 -21.97 15.44 16.80
C TYR A 353 -20.48 15.28 16.44
N TRP A 354 -19.97 16.12 15.53
CA TRP A 354 -18.60 16.12 15.04
C TRP A 354 -17.60 16.79 16.00
N GLN A 355 -18.08 17.59 16.97
CA GLN A 355 -17.26 18.43 17.85
C GLN A 355 -16.19 17.63 18.61
N ARG A 356 -16.61 16.56 19.29
CA ARG A 356 -15.72 15.66 20.04
C ARG A 356 -14.62 15.03 19.20
N PHE A 357 -14.82 14.92 17.88
CA PHE A 357 -13.87 14.30 16.96
C PHE A 357 -12.85 15.29 16.38
N ILE A 358 -13.02 16.61 16.59
CA ILE A 358 -12.04 17.62 16.15
C ILE A 358 -10.77 17.47 16.97
N MET A 359 -10.89 17.51 18.28
CA MET A 359 -9.73 17.41 19.17
C MET A 359 -9.06 16.05 19.11
N ASP A 360 -9.82 14.97 18.92
CA ASP A 360 -9.27 13.64 18.65
C ASP A 360 -8.37 13.65 17.39
N GLY A 361 -8.84 14.26 16.29
CA GLY A 361 -8.05 14.37 15.07
C GLY A 361 -6.79 15.22 15.22
N ILE A 362 -6.89 16.36 15.92
CA ILE A 362 -5.73 17.24 16.19
C ILE A 362 -4.71 16.52 17.07
N TYR A 363 -5.17 15.81 18.10
CA TYR A 363 -4.34 14.98 18.98
C TYR A 363 -3.58 13.91 18.19
N VAL A 364 -4.27 13.10 17.40
CA VAL A 364 -3.63 12.02 16.63
C VAL A 364 -2.67 12.60 15.59
N ALA A 365 -2.99 13.73 14.97
CA ALA A 365 -2.07 14.41 14.05
C ALA A 365 -0.79 14.86 14.75
N ALA A 366 -0.89 15.45 15.95
CA ALA A 366 0.27 15.84 16.76
C ALA A 366 1.10 14.62 17.17
N GLU A 367 0.46 13.53 17.63
CA GLU A 367 1.14 12.27 17.97
C GLU A 367 1.89 11.68 16.76
N LEU A 368 1.27 11.69 15.57
CA LEU A 368 1.91 11.26 14.34
C LEU A 368 3.09 12.17 13.95
N ARG A 369 2.98 13.49 14.11
CA ARG A 369 4.08 14.42 13.83
C ARG A 369 5.26 14.22 14.78
N LEU A 370 5.00 13.98 16.06
CA LEU A 370 6.06 13.70 17.04
C LEU A 370 6.87 12.46 16.68
N GLU A 371 6.19 11.40 16.23
CA GLU A 371 6.78 10.09 15.98
C GLU A 371 7.42 10.00 14.60
N ALA A 372 6.72 10.48 13.58
CA ALA A 372 7.23 10.48 12.21
C ALA A 372 8.32 11.54 11.99
N LYS A 373 8.33 12.60 12.81
CA LYS A 373 9.16 13.80 12.65
C LYS A 373 9.19 14.27 11.19
N PRO A 374 8.01 14.50 10.58
CA PRO A 374 7.95 14.85 9.17
C PRO A 374 8.71 16.16 8.92
N SER A 375 9.40 16.24 7.80
CA SER A 375 9.97 17.50 7.32
C SER A 375 8.84 18.53 7.20
N GLY A 376 8.88 19.61 7.99
CA GLY A 376 7.84 20.64 7.94
C GLY A 376 7.72 21.31 6.56
N ARG A 377 6.64 22.05 6.33
CA ARG A 377 6.43 22.79 5.07
C ARG A 377 7.54 23.83 4.89
N LYS A 378 8.35 23.67 3.85
CA LYS A 378 9.32 24.68 3.39
C LYS A 378 9.04 25.01 1.92
N LEU A 379 9.01 26.29 1.59
CA LEU A 379 8.82 26.75 0.22
C LEU A 379 10.05 26.42 -0.64
N PRO A 380 9.87 26.15 -1.95
CA PRO A 380 11.00 26.20 -2.88
C PRO A 380 11.61 27.60 -2.79
N VAL A 381 12.91 27.67 -2.47
CA VAL A 381 13.69 28.89 -2.67
C VAL A 381 13.54 29.22 -4.16
N LYS A 382 13.02 30.40 -4.49
CA LYS A 382 12.93 30.85 -5.89
C LYS A 382 14.30 30.66 -6.51
N ILE A 383 14.37 29.82 -7.54
CA ILE A 383 15.53 29.72 -8.45
C ILE A 383 15.54 30.99 -9.29
#